data_AF-A0A143PLM9-F1
#
_entry.id   AF-A0A143PLM9-F1
#
_cell.length_a   1.000
_cell.length_b   1.000
_cell.length_c   1.000
_cell.angle_alpha   90.00
_cell.angle_beta   90.00
_cell.angle_gamma   90.00
#
_symmetry.space_group_name_H-M   'P 1'
#
loop_
_entity.id
_entity.type
_entity.pdbx_description
1 polymer ?
#
loop_
_entity_poly.entity_id
_entity_poly.type
_entity_poly.pdbx_seq_one_letter_code
_entity_poly.pdbx_strand_id
1 'polypeptide(L)'
;MNAMAHWRSWLTSVIVVAVVILSTMSAQAQPVGPLTDVGTQVEVGEKVRVLRLDGSEVRGELSAVEPTSLDVEVDGRVVRIDAADVREVGVKDGVYNGILIGMGAGLAGGLVAGQLATSPDDGNLRGLVVMVTGAAGLGVGIGLGAALDAAAGHFKLVYRAAATVRVAPFAATGGYGAVVAVAW
;
A
#
# COMPACT_ATOMS: atom_id res chain seq x y z
N MET A 1 1.64 -9.83 47.74
CA MET A 1 2.01 -10.66 46.56
C MET A 1 0.92 -10.50 45.52
N ASN A 2 1.29 -10.31 44.24
CA ASN A 2 0.45 -10.22 43.01
C ASN A 2 0.60 -8.92 42.17
N ALA A 3 1.55 -8.03 42.47
CA ALA A 3 1.90 -6.87 41.63
C ALA A 3 2.41 -7.23 40.22
N MET A 4 3.10 -8.36 40.09
CA MET A 4 3.76 -8.76 38.84
C MET A 4 2.85 -9.53 37.87
N ALA A 5 1.69 -10.03 38.34
CA ALA A 5 0.79 -10.85 37.51
C ALA A 5 -0.05 -10.00 36.56
N HIS A 6 -0.51 -8.82 36.99
CA HIS A 6 -1.28 -7.89 36.16
C HIS A 6 -0.43 -7.17 35.10
N TRP A 7 0.86 -6.96 35.36
CA TRP A 7 1.79 -6.35 34.40
C TRP A 7 1.98 -7.23 33.15
N ARG A 8 2.07 -8.55 33.34
CA ARG A 8 2.24 -9.52 32.24
C ARG A 8 0.98 -9.70 31.41
N SER A 9 -0.20 -9.74 32.04
CA SER A 9 -1.48 -9.84 31.32
C SER A 9 -1.78 -8.58 30.48
N TRP A 10 -1.36 -7.41 30.97
CA TRP A 10 -1.55 -6.15 30.26
C TRP A 10 -0.69 -6.07 28.99
N LEU A 11 0.58 -6.46 29.07
CA LEU A 11 1.48 -6.53 27.91
C LEU A 11 0.99 -7.53 26.84
N THR A 12 0.47 -8.69 27.24
CA THR A 12 -0.07 -9.66 26.28
C THR A 12 -1.31 -9.14 25.55
N SER A 13 -2.19 -8.39 26.23
CA SER A 13 -3.37 -7.80 25.59
C SER A 13 -3.02 -6.72 24.57
N VAL A 14 -2.03 -5.86 24.87
CA VAL A 14 -1.56 -4.81 23.94
C VAL A 14 -0.96 -5.42 22.68
N ILE A 15 -0.16 -6.49 22.81
CA ILE A 15 0.46 -7.18 21.66
C ILE A 15 -0.61 -7.87 20.80
N VAL A 16 -1.59 -8.53 21.40
CA VAL A 16 -2.67 -9.20 20.65
C VAL A 16 -3.54 -8.20 19.89
N VAL A 17 -3.88 -7.05 20.49
CA VAL A 17 -4.63 -6.00 19.81
C VAL A 17 -3.82 -5.40 18.65
N ALA A 18 -2.52 -5.16 18.83
CA ALA A 18 -1.64 -4.67 17.75
C ALA A 18 -1.54 -5.66 16.58
N VAL A 19 -1.44 -6.96 16.85
CA VAL A 19 -1.40 -8.01 15.82
C VAL A 19 -2.74 -8.14 15.07
N VAL A 20 -3.88 -7.98 15.76
CA VAL A 20 -5.21 -8.04 15.12
C VAL A 20 -5.45 -6.82 14.22
N ILE A 21 -5.00 -5.63 14.63
CA ILE A 21 -5.10 -4.40 13.80
C ILE A 21 -4.20 -4.50 12.54
N LEU A 22 -3.06 -5.20 12.64
CA LEU A 22 -2.17 -5.45 11.50
C LEU A 22 -2.69 -6.54 10.53
N SER A 23 -3.73 -7.28 10.92
CA SER A 23 -4.25 -8.43 10.15
C SER A 23 -5.38 -8.07 9.17
N THR A 24 -5.91 -6.85 9.21
CA THR A 24 -6.94 -6.37 8.27
C THR A 24 -6.32 -5.69 7.05
N MET A 25 -5.28 -6.27 6.46
CA MET A 25 -4.87 -5.89 5.12
C MET A 25 -5.88 -6.47 4.14
N SER A 26 -6.96 -5.71 3.93
CA SER A 26 -7.88 -5.91 2.83
C SER A 26 -7.07 -5.93 1.53
N ALA A 27 -6.91 -7.11 0.94
CA ALA A 27 -6.47 -7.27 -0.42
C ALA A 27 -7.54 -6.62 -1.31
N GLN A 28 -7.37 -5.34 -1.63
CA GLN A 28 -8.23 -4.65 -2.57
C GLN A 28 -8.07 -5.35 -3.91
N ALA A 29 -9.11 -6.06 -4.35
CA ALA A 29 -9.19 -6.64 -5.67
C ALA A 29 -8.96 -5.51 -6.68
N GLN A 30 -7.86 -5.61 -7.42
CA GLN A 30 -7.44 -4.56 -8.33
C GLN A 30 -8.30 -4.59 -9.60
N PRO A 31 -8.59 -3.43 -10.21
CA PRO A 31 -9.43 -3.35 -11.40
C PRO A 31 -8.81 -4.16 -12.54
N VAL A 32 -9.54 -5.17 -13.02
CA VAL A 32 -9.24 -5.90 -14.25
C VAL A 32 -10.11 -5.27 -15.34
N GLY A 33 -9.63 -4.18 -15.93
CA GLY A 33 -10.29 -3.44 -17.01
C GLY A 33 -9.49 -3.54 -18.31
N PRO A 34 -10.09 -3.27 -19.49
CA PRO A 34 -9.36 -3.12 -20.74
C PRO A 34 -8.28 -2.03 -20.65
N LEU A 35 -7.22 -2.13 -21.47
CA LEU A 35 -6.10 -1.16 -21.46
C LEU A 35 -6.56 0.29 -21.70
N THR A 36 -7.69 0.46 -22.38
CA THR A 36 -8.35 1.76 -22.59
C THR A 36 -8.74 2.46 -21.29
N ASP A 37 -8.94 1.71 -20.20
CA ASP A 37 -9.25 2.27 -18.88
C ASP A 37 -8.03 2.96 -18.25
N VAL A 38 -6.82 2.67 -18.74
CA VAL A 38 -5.62 3.42 -18.35
C VAL A 38 -5.76 4.88 -18.80
N GLY A 39 -6.23 5.13 -20.03
CA GLY A 39 -6.40 6.50 -20.56
C GLY A 39 -7.51 7.31 -19.88
N THR A 40 -8.41 6.68 -19.11
CA THR A 40 -9.43 7.38 -18.32
C THR A 40 -8.98 7.65 -16.89
N GLN A 41 -7.96 6.94 -16.40
CA GLN A 41 -7.47 7.04 -15.03
C GLN A 41 -6.09 7.69 -14.90
N VAL A 42 -5.35 7.82 -16.01
CA VAL A 42 -3.98 8.31 -16.07
C VAL A 42 -3.89 9.40 -17.13
N GLU A 43 -3.38 10.56 -16.74
CA GLU A 43 -3.20 11.67 -17.67
C GLU A 43 -1.87 11.53 -18.44
N VAL A 44 -1.85 12.04 -19.68
CA VAL A 44 -0.61 12.12 -20.47
C VAL A 44 0.38 13.04 -19.74
N GLY A 45 1.63 12.58 -19.60
CA GLY A 45 2.68 13.23 -18.82
C GLY A 45 2.84 12.68 -17.39
N GLU A 46 1.95 11.80 -16.92
CA GLU A 46 2.12 11.19 -15.60
C GLU A 46 3.19 10.09 -15.59
N LYS A 47 3.86 9.94 -14.45
CA LYS A 47 4.88 8.90 -14.27
C LYS A 47 4.24 7.54 -14.05
N VAL A 48 4.56 6.62 -14.96
CA VAL A 48 4.04 5.27 -14.98
C VAL A 48 5.14 4.23 -14.88
N ARG A 49 4.77 3.07 -14.33
CA ARG A 49 5.54 1.83 -14.31
C ARG A 49 4.75 0.79 -15.08
N VAL A 50 5.32 0.28 -16.14
CA VAL A 50 4.75 -0.80 -16.95
C VAL A 50 5.57 -2.06 -16.73
N LEU A 51 4.94 -3.10 -16.17
CA LEU A 51 5.50 -4.44 -16.09
C LEU A 51 5.03 -5.22 -17.31
N ARG A 52 5.97 -5.83 -18.03
CA ARG A 52 5.68 -6.67 -19.19
C ARG A 52 5.50 -8.14 -18.82
N LEU A 53 4.92 -8.93 -19.70
CA LEU A 53 4.74 -10.37 -19.52
C LEU A 53 6.07 -11.13 -19.39
N ASP A 54 7.12 -10.65 -20.06
CA ASP A 54 8.48 -11.18 -19.94
C ASP A 54 9.16 -10.86 -18.58
N GLY A 55 8.47 -10.11 -17.72
CA GLY A 55 8.96 -9.68 -16.41
C GLY A 55 9.84 -8.43 -16.45
N SER A 56 10.13 -7.87 -17.63
CA SER A 56 10.83 -6.60 -17.76
C SER A 56 9.95 -5.44 -17.31
N GLU A 57 10.59 -4.39 -16.79
CA GLU A 57 9.90 -3.22 -16.26
C GLU A 57 10.38 -1.96 -16.98
N VAL A 58 9.41 -1.17 -17.44
CA VAL A 58 9.64 0.13 -18.07
C VAL A 58 9.08 1.22 -17.17
N ARG A 59 9.90 2.21 -16.84
CA ARG A 59 9.49 3.38 -16.06
C ARG A 59 9.69 4.63 -16.89
N GLY A 60 8.67 5.48 -16.95
CA GLY A 60 8.73 6.69 -17.75
C GLY A 60 7.48 7.53 -17.60
N GLU A 61 7.29 8.47 -18.49
CA GLU A 61 6.10 9.32 -18.55
C GLU A 61 5.17 8.81 -19.64
N LEU A 62 3.88 8.73 -19.35
CA LEU A 62 2.89 8.25 -20.30
C LEU A 62 2.72 9.28 -21.42
N SER A 63 3.07 8.95 -22.67
CA SER A 63 2.95 9.88 -23.80
C SER A 63 1.68 9.66 -24.61
N ALA A 64 1.21 8.42 -24.73
CA ALA A 64 -0.07 8.11 -25.37
C ALA A 64 -0.64 6.75 -24.89
N VAL A 65 -1.96 6.64 -24.91
CA VAL A 65 -2.69 5.38 -24.68
C VAL A 65 -3.52 5.08 -25.91
N GLU A 66 -3.28 3.93 -26.52
CA GLU A 66 -4.09 3.40 -27.61
C GLU A 66 -4.75 2.08 -27.17
N PRO A 67 -5.82 1.61 -27.87
CA PRO A 67 -6.50 0.38 -27.50
C PRO A 67 -5.61 -0.87 -27.50
N THR A 68 -4.55 -0.87 -28.32
CA THR A 68 -3.66 -2.02 -28.51
C THR A 68 -2.22 -1.75 -28.10
N SER A 69 -1.92 -0.58 -27.55
CA SER A 69 -0.54 -0.20 -27.21
C SER A 69 -0.48 1.00 -26.27
N LEU A 70 0.64 1.10 -25.55
CA LEU A 70 1.01 2.19 -24.69
C LEU A 70 2.33 2.79 -25.15
N ASP A 71 2.39 4.10 -25.25
CA ASP A 71 3.62 4.82 -25.52
C ASP A 71 4.11 5.45 -24.21
N VAL A 72 5.34 5.10 -23.83
CA VAL A 72 5.98 5.57 -22.60
C VAL A 72 7.29 6.27 -22.99
N GLU A 73 7.43 7.52 -22.60
CA GLU A 73 8.66 8.28 -22.77
C GLU A 73 9.67 7.92 -21.67
N VAL A 74 10.83 7.40 -22.07
CA VAL A 74 11.94 7.01 -21.20
C VAL A 74 13.19 7.74 -21.69
N ASP A 75 13.76 8.60 -20.84
CA ASP A 75 14.97 9.38 -21.14
C ASP A 75 14.90 10.14 -22.49
N GLY A 76 13.74 10.75 -22.78
CA GLY A 76 13.51 11.52 -24.02
C GLY A 76 13.24 10.67 -25.26
N ARG A 77 13.03 9.35 -25.10
CA ARG A 77 12.69 8.43 -26.19
C ARG A 77 11.34 7.79 -25.93
N VAL A 78 10.49 7.77 -26.96
CA VAL A 78 9.21 7.07 -26.90
C VAL A 78 9.42 5.57 -27.09
N VAL A 79 9.03 4.79 -26.08
CA VAL A 79 9.01 3.33 -26.10
C VAL A 79 7.56 2.89 -26.23
N ARG A 80 7.22 2.34 -27.40
CA ARG A 80 5.91 1.72 -27.65
C ARG A 80 5.89 0.31 -27.09
N ILE A 81 4.82 -0.04 -26.39
CA ILE A 81 4.59 -1.33 -25.73
C ILE A 81 3.24 -1.85 -26.20
N ASP A 82 3.22 -3.02 -26.83
CA ASP A 82 1.97 -3.62 -27.26
C ASP A 82 1.14 -4.08 -26.05
N ALA A 83 -0.17 -3.91 -26.12
CA ALA A 83 -1.11 -4.30 -25.07
C ALA A 83 -0.96 -5.78 -24.69
N ALA A 84 -0.66 -6.62 -25.69
CA ALA A 84 -0.44 -8.05 -25.50
C ALA A 84 0.80 -8.36 -24.64
N ASP A 85 1.76 -7.44 -24.57
CA ASP A 85 2.99 -7.61 -23.78
C ASP A 85 2.86 -6.97 -22.40
N VAL A 86 1.78 -6.25 -22.11
CA VAL A 86 1.58 -5.54 -20.84
C VAL A 86 0.96 -6.48 -19.82
N ARG A 87 1.68 -6.71 -18.72
CA ARG A 87 1.18 -7.47 -17.57
C ARG A 87 0.50 -6.55 -16.55
N GLU A 88 1.15 -5.44 -16.22
CA GLU A 88 0.67 -4.50 -15.20
C GLU A 88 1.04 -3.05 -15.58
N VAL A 89 0.14 -2.11 -15.31
CA VAL A 89 0.43 -0.67 -15.35
C VAL A 89 0.12 -0.08 -14.00
N GLY A 90 1.11 0.59 -13.42
CA GLY A 90 0.96 1.35 -12.19
C GLY A 90 1.33 2.81 -12.39
N VAL A 91 0.57 3.70 -11.78
CA VAL A 91 0.85 5.14 -11.73
C VAL A 91 1.50 5.47 -10.41
N LYS A 92 2.49 6.36 -10.42
CA LYS A 92 3.11 6.81 -9.17
C LYS A 92 2.07 7.51 -8.30
N ASP A 93 1.75 6.94 -7.14
CA ASP A 93 0.87 7.59 -6.18
C ASP A 93 1.65 8.68 -5.42
N GLY A 94 0.95 9.71 -4.97
CA GLY A 94 1.54 10.77 -4.16
C GLY A 94 1.82 10.28 -2.74
N VAL A 95 2.80 10.88 -2.06
CA VAL A 95 3.15 10.59 -0.65
C VAL A 95 2.07 11.00 0.37
N TYR A 96 0.90 11.42 -0.13
CA TYR A 96 -0.15 12.04 0.67
C TYR A 96 -0.86 11.03 1.56
N ASN A 97 -1.01 9.78 1.11
CA ASN A 97 -1.60 8.70 1.90
C ASN A 97 -0.72 8.37 3.12
N GLY A 98 0.60 8.26 2.94
CA GLY A 98 1.55 8.12 4.03
C GLY A 98 1.51 9.26 5.03
N ILE A 99 1.42 10.51 4.54
CA ILE A 99 1.30 11.71 5.39
C ILE A 99 0.02 11.68 6.22
N LEU A 100 -1.13 11.33 5.63
CA LEU A 100 -2.42 11.26 6.32
C LEU A 100 -2.44 10.20 7.42
N ILE A 101 -1.96 8.99 7.11
CA ILE A 101 -1.88 7.89 8.08
C ILE A 101 -0.89 8.26 9.19
N GLY A 102 0.27 8.79 8.80
CA GLY A 102 1.31 9.25 9.72
C GLY A 102 0.82 10.34 10.66
N MET A 103 0.05 11.31 10.15
CA MET A 103 -0.55 12.39 10.94
C MET A 103 -1.53 11.85 11.99
N GLY A 104 -2.43 10.95 11.59
CA GLY A 104 -3.40 10.35 12.51
C GLY A 104 -2.73 9.54 13.61
N ALA A 105 -1.79 8.66 13.24
CA ALA A 105 -1.05 7.82 14.18
C ALA A 105 -0.14 8.65 15.11
N GLY A 106 0.55 9.64 14.55
CA GLY A 106 1.46 10.52 15.28
C GLY A 106 0.74 11.40 16.31
N LEU A 107 -0.37 12.02 15.92
CA LEU A 107 -1.17 12.84 16.83
C LEU A 107 -1.75 12.00 17.98
N ALA A 108 -2.35 10.85 17.66
CA ALA A 108 -2.90 9.95 18.67
C ALA A 108 -1.83 9.47 19.64
N GLY A 109 -0.67 9.04 19.12
CA GLY A 109 0.48 8.63 19.93
C GLY A 109 1.01 9.75 20.82
N GLY A 110 1.14 10.96 20.28
CA GLY A 110 1.60 12.14 21.00
C GLY A 110 0.67 12.56 22.14
N LEU A 111 -0.65 12.50 21.93
CA LEU A 111 -1.65 12.80 22.96
C LEU A 111 -1.64 11.75 24.07
N VAL A 112 -1.54 10.47 23.73
CA VAL A 112 -1.44 9.38 24.73
C VAL A 112 -0.14 9.49 25.52
N ALA A 113 0.99 9.75 24.87
CA ALA A 113 2.27 9.95 25.53
C ALA A 113 2.21 11.13 26.52
N GLY A 114 1.58 12.25 26.14
CA GLY A 114 1.40 13.39 27.03
C GLY A 114 0.51 13.11 28.24
N GLN A 115 -0.56 12.34 28.04
CA GLN A 115 -1.43 11.93 29.15
C GLN A 115 -0.73 10.98 30.11
N LEU A 116 0.16 10.10 29.61
CA LEU A 116 0.93 9.18 30.44
C LEU A 116 2.13 9.85 31.12
N ALA A 117 2.66 10.92 30.54
CA ALA A 117 3.76 11.70 31.08
C ALA A 117 3.34 12.70 32.18
N THR A 118 2.04 12.78 32.48
CA THR A 118 1.48 13.73 33.43
C THR A 118 0.60 13.04 34.47
N SER A 119 0.53 13.63 35.66
CA SER A 119 -0.35 13.22 36.76
C SER A 119 -1.53 14.19 36.90
N PRO A 120 -2.65 13.75 37.50
CA PRO A 120 -3.78 14.64 37.78
C PRO A 120 -3.42 15.88 38.62
N ASP A 121 -2.36 15.79 39.43
CA ASP A 121 -1.88 16.84 40.33
C ASP A 121 -1.06 17.94 39.62
N ASP A 122 -0.69 17.74 38.35
CA ASP A 122 0.15 18.69 37.58
C ASP A 122 -0.60 19.96 37.15
N GLY A 123 -1.91 20.04 37.40
CA GLY A 123 -2.73 21.23 37.16
C GLY A 123 -2.61 21.77 35.72
N ASN A 124 -2.28 23.06 35.59
CA ASN A 124 -2.18 23.73 34.28
C ASN A 124 -1.03 23.23 33.40
N LEU A 125 0.00 22.60 33.98
CA LEU A 125 1.14 22.07 33.22
C LEU A 125 0.74 20.84 32.40
N ARG A 126 -0.26 20.07 32.88
CA ARG A 126 -0.76 18.89 32.18
C ARG A 126 -1.29 19.20 30.78
N GLY A 127 -2.09 20.26 30.66
CA GLY A 127 -2.63 20.68 29.36
C GLY A 127 -1.53 21.08 28.37
N LEU A 128 -0.49 21.77 28.85
CA LEU A 128 0.65 22.18 28.03
C LEU A 128 1.46 20.97 27.56
N VAL A 129 1.80 20.04 28.46
CA VAL A 129 2.56 18.84 28.11
C VAL A 129 1.81 17.99 27.09
N VAL A 130 0.49 17.77 27.27
CA VAL A 130 -0.34 17.02 26.32
C VAL A 130 -0.38 17.68 24.94
N MET A 131 -0.47 19.01 24.87
CA MET A 131 -0.42 19.73 23.59
C MET A 131 0.95 19.61 22.92
N VAL A 132 2.04 19.81 23.67
CA VAL A 132 3.40 19.77 23.13
C VAL A 132 3.73 18.37 22.62
N THR A 133 3.42 17.32 23.38
CA THR A 133 3.66 15.93 22.94
C THR A 133 2.74 15.55 21.79
N GLY A 134 1.50 16.04 21.76
CA GLY A 134 0.58 15.87 20.63
C GLY A 134 1.12 16.50 19.33
N ALA A 135 1.59 17.74 19.41
CA ALA A 135 2.18 18.44 18.26
C ALA A 135 3.50 17.79 17.80
N ALA A 136 4.36 17.40 18.74
CA ALA A 136 5.59 16.67 18.43
C ALA A 136 5.29 15.30 17.78
N GLY A 137 4.32 14.56 18.32
CA GLY A 137 3.86 13.29 17.78
C GLY A 137 3.31 13.44 16.36
N LEU A 138 2.51 14.47 16.10
CA LEU A 138 2.01 14.77 14.75
C LEU A 138 3.14 15.06 13.76
N GLY A 139 4.13 15.88 14.15
CA GLY A 139 5.29 16.17 13.32
C GLY A 139 6.12 14.94 12.98
N VAL A 140 6.41 14.11 14.00
CA VAL A 140 7.12 12.83 13.81
C VAL A 140 6.31 11.88 12.93
N GLY A 141 4.99 11.80 13.16
CA GLY A 141 4.08 10.97 12.39
C GLY A 141 4.03 11.33 10.91
N ILE A 142 3.91 12.62 10.57
CA ILE A 142 3.96 13.11 9.19
C ILE A 142 5.31 12.75 8.55
N GLY A 143 6.42 13.03 9.25
CA GLY A 143 7.76 12.76 8.74
C GLY A 143 8.00 11.27 8.46
N LEU A 144 7.65 10.40 9.40
CA LEU A 144 7.79 8.95 9.24
C LEU A 144 6.81 8.40 8.20
N GLY A 145 5.56 8.86 8.20
CA GLY A 145 4.55 8.45 7.23
C GLY A 145 4.95 8.80 5.80
N ALA A 146 5.41 10.05 5.57
CA ALA A 146 5.93 10.48 4.28
C ALA A 146 7.19 9.71 3.87
N ALA A 147 8.11 9.47 4.80
CA ALA A 147 9.36 8.77 4.51
C ALA A 147 9.12 7.29 4.16
N LEU A 148 8.24 6.61 4.89
CA LEU A 148 7.89 5.21 4.63
C LEU A 148 7.15 5.06 3.29
N ASP A 149 6.22 5.97 2.99
CA ASP A 149 5.45 5.96 1.74
C ASP A 149 6.33 6.32 0.53
N ALA A 150 7.25 7.27 0.70
CA ALA A 150 8.26 7.60 -0.31
C ALA A 150 9.25 6.44 -0.54
N ALA A 151 9.67 5.74 0.52
CA ALA A 151 10.62 4.62 0.44
C ALA A 151 10.00 3.37 -0.19
N ALA A 152 8.70 3.14 0.02
CA ALA A 152 7.98 2.00 -0.52
C ALA A 152 7.67 2.13 -2.02
N GLY A 153 7.81 3.33 -2.60
CA GLY A 153 7.67 3.53 -4.05
C GLY A 153 6.31 3.08 -4.56
N HIS A 154 5.23 3.53 -3.90
CA HIS A 154 3.88 3.08 -4.20
C HIS A 154 3.46 3.48 -5.62
N PHE A 155 3.26 2.46 -6.46
CA PHE A 155 2.54 2.59 -7.71
C PHE A 155 1.10 2.11 -7.48
N LYS A 156 0.13 2.99 -7.66
CA LYS A 156 -1.27 2.62 -7.73
C LYS A 156 -1.48 1.82 -9.01
N LEU A 157 -1.82 0.55 -8.87
CA LEU A 157 -2.11 -0.29 -10.03
C LEU A 157 -3.41 0.19 -10.68
N VAL A 158 -3.33 0.50 -11.97
CA VAL A 158 -4.46 0.96 -12.79
C VAL A 158 -4.92 -0.14 -13.74
N TYR A 159 -3.99 -0.99 -14.18
CA TYR A 159 -4.28 -2.10 -15.07
C TYR A 159 -3.47 -3.35 -14.67
N ARG A 160 -4.11 -4.51 -14.75
CA ARG A 160 -3.45 -5.83 -14.73
C ARG A 160 -4.15 -6.75 -15.71
N ALA A 161 -3.36 -7.45 -16.52
CA ALA A 161 -3.84 -8.49 -17.42
C ALA A 161 -4.57 -9.60 -16.63
N ALA A 162 -5.72 -10.03 -17.15
CA ALA A 162 -6.55 -11.03 -16.50
C ALA A 162 -5.93 -12.42 -16.63
N ALA A 163 -5.45 -13.00 -15.52
CA ALA A 163 -5.01 -14.38 -15.52
C ALA A 163 -6.23 -15.32 -15.67
N THR A 164 -6.27 -16.10 -16.75
CA THR A 164 -7.25 -17.18 -16.88
C THR A 164 -6.67 -18.45 -16.27
N VAL A 165 -7.22 -18.88 -15.14
CA VAL A 165 -6.87 -20.15 -14.50
C VAL A 165 -7.88 -21.23 -14.93
N ARG A 166 -7.41 -22.28 -15.59
CA ARG A 166 -8.20 -23.47 -15.93
C ARG A 166 -7.80 -24.61 -15.01
N VAL A 167 -8.78 -25.20 -14.34
CA VAL A 167 -8.60 -26.36 -13.49
C VAL A 167 -9.36 -27.53 -14.09
N ALA A 168 -8.66 -28.60 -14.45
CA ALA A 168 -9.24 -29.83 -14.98
C ALA A 168 -9.03 -30.96 -13.96
N PRO A 169 -10.05 -31.32 -13.16
CA PRO A 169 -9.95 -32.47 -12.28
C PRO A 169 -9.93 -33.76 -13.10
N PHE A 170 -9.20 -34.77 -12.61
CA PHE A 170 -9.24 -36.11 -13.18
C PHE A 170 -9.28 -37.18 -12.09
N ALA A 171 -9.95 -38.28 -12.40
CA ALA A 171 -10.02 -39.47 -11.55
C ALA A 171 -9.52 -40.67 -12.36
N ALA A 172 -8.62 -41.45 -11.76
CA ALA A 172 -8.08 -42.67 -12.35
C ALA A 172 -8.10 -43.80 -11.32
N THR A 173 -8.05 -45.05 -11.78
CA THR A 173 -7.98 -46.22 -10.90
C THR A 173 -6.66 -46.20 -10.12
N GLY A 174 -6.69 -45.66 -8.90
CA GLY A 174 -5.50 -45.45 -8.07
C GLY A 174 -5.35 -44.04 -7.47
N GLY A 175 -6.20 -43.07 -7.83
CA GLY A 175 -6.19 -41.75 -7.19
C GLY A 175 -6.98 -40.64 -7.90
N TYR A 176 -7.04 -39.49 -7.24
CA TYR A 176 -7.64 -38.26 -7.75
C TYR A 176 -6.55 -37.19 -7.93
N GLY A 177 -6.69 -36.35 -8.95
CA GLY A 177 -5.78 -35.24 -9.20
C GLY A 177 -6.47 -34.08 -9.92
N ALA A 178 -5.72 -33.00 -10.14
CA ALA A 178 -6.14 -31.88 -10.96
C ALA A 178 -4.97 -31.34 -11.77
N VAL A 179 -5.25 -30.95 -13.01
CA VAL A 179 -4.33 -30.16 -13.84
C VAL A 179 -4.72 -28.70 -13.69
N VAL A 180 -3.74 -27.86 -13.34
CA VAL A 180 -3.91 -26.40 -13.28
C VAL A 180 -3.13 -25.80 -14.42
N ALA A 181 -3.80 -25.02 -15.26
CA ALA A 181 -3.19 -24.22 -16.31
C ALA A 181 -3.49 -22.75 -16.05
N VAL A 182 -2.47 -21.89 -16.19
CA VAL A 182 -2.60 -20.44 -16.06
C VAL A 182 -2.20 -19.82 -17.39
N ALA A 183 -3.07 -18.97 -17.94
CA ALA A 183 -2.82 -18.16 -19.13
C ALA A 183 -2.96 -16.68 -18.76
N TRP A 184 -2.19 -15.82 -19.42
CA TRP A 184 -2.15 -14.36 -19.22
C TRP A 184 -2.59 -13.65 -20.49
#